data_AF-A0A960VV91-F1
#
_entry.id   AF-A0A960VV91-F1
#
_cell.length_a   1.000
_cell.length_b   1.000
_cell.length_c   1.000
_cell.angle_alpha   90.00
_cell.angle_beta   90.00
_cell.angle_gamma   90.00
#
_symmetry.space_group_name_H-M   'P 1'
#
loop_
_entity.id
_entity.type
_entity.pdbx_description
1 polymer ?
#
loop_
_entity_poly.entity_id
_entity_poly.type
_entity_poly.pdbx_seq_one_letter_code
_entity_poly.pdbx_strand_id
1 'polypeptide(L)'
;MLESDDPKKGLIPLPVRLILTAEGVRLFSKNRTLVKTVKNKDGHARDGIEFSSYNANSVQKLVMNAYLEEIYVCLPDLLSSRKYIIDTNSLVIYGNLYKKLSPSLATMVIKSKVVQDYNRKNPKNMLVDLDSVENKKLEILRKTKQSDFETMEMEITNDVVQKVINNPTLEEEDRLTRIKSLPKFMRYIDPRIWYFYYIIYQTQLKEEVRNSFSDMIIMYLDRTKLATHLSNLLMEFIQNAERSHFYKILMDTPEKVGYRRDPEKFFKESENRKWAIAEAKKRNQMLELSWNVNADHLGIGHSNKILISVTHEGAIKDVDAKLMHQKMKSDTGGVPVSAFYKDSKQRSKVTNTELGLLYISYIEEICRKENIRFYCNLYSDQIKDKTTIRMEISL
;
A
#
# COMPACT_ATOMS: atom_id res chain seq x y z
N MET A 1 18.26 -6.41 -21.40
CA MET A 1 17.72 -7.72 -21.82
C MET A 1 16.26 -7.75 -21.39
N LEU A 2 15.34 -7.80 -22.36
CA LEU A 2 13.89 -7.71 -22.15
C LEU A 2 13.39 -9.03 -21.55
N GLU A 3 12.95 -9.04 -20.29
CA GLU A 3 12.09 -10.12 -19.80
C GLU A 3 10.81 -10.09 -20.62
N SER A 4 10.53 -11.20 -21.32
CA SER A 4 9.21 -11.49 -21.87
C SER A 4 8.21 -11.55 -20.71
N ASP A 5 7.31 -10.56 -20.65
CA ASP A 5 6.13 -10.58 -19.77
C ASP A 5 5.24 -11.76 -20.20
N ASP A 6 5.43 -12.92 -19.57
CA ASP A 6 4.49 -14.04 -19.64
C ASP A 6 3.14 -13.57 -19.05
N PRO A 7 2.04 -13.54 -19.84
CA PRO A 7 0.76 -13.01 -19.40
C PRO A 7 0.13 -13.76 -18.22
N LYS A 8 0.60 -14.98 -17.89
CA LYS A 8 0.17 -15.73 -16.69
C LYS A 8 0.98 -15.41 -15.43
N LYS A 9 2.15 -14.79 -15.56
CA LYS A 9 3.04 -14.47 -14.44
C LYS A 9 2.56 -13.14 -13.83
N GLY A 10 1.99 -13.21 -12.62
CA GLY A 10 1.50 -12.03 -11.89
C GLY A 10 -0.01 -11.77 -11.98
N LEU A 11 -0.81 -12.78 -12.36
CA LEU A 11 -2.26 -12.72 -12.23
C LEU A 11 -2.67 -12.92 -10.75
N ILE A 12 -3.49 -12.01 -10.23
CA ILE A 12 -4.09 -12.09 -8.90
C ILE A 12 -5.57 -12.47 -9.07
N PRO A 13 -5.99 -13.70 -8.70
CA PRO A 13 -7.37 -14.15 -8.77
C PRO A 13 -8.18 -13.65 -7.57
N LEU A 14 -8.31 -12.33 -7.48
CA LEU A 14 -9.15 -11.64 -6.51
C LEU A 14 -10.21 -10.85 -7.29
N PRO A 15 -11.51 -11.13 -7.06
CA PRO A 15 -12.57 -10.33 -7.62
C PRO A 15 -12.51 -8.89 -7.07
N VAL A 16 -12.38 -7.91 -7.96
CA VAL A 16 -12.21 -6.50 -7.60
C VAL A 16 -13.06 -5.61 -8.49
N ARG A 17 -13.49 -4.49 -7.92
CA ARG A 17 -13.96 -3.31 -8.65
C ARG A 17 -12.90 -2.23 -8.52
N LEU A 18 -12.36 -1.82 -9.66
CA LEU A 18 -11.40 -0.75 -9.77
C LEU A 18 -12.13 0.55 -10.09
N ILE A 19 -12.18 1.47 -9.14
CA ILE A 19 -12.79 2.79 -9.32
C ILE A 19 -11.75 3.72 -9.91
N LEU A 20 -12.07 4.34 -11.04
CA LEU A 20 -11.13 5.16 -11.81
C LEU A 20 -11.25 6.63 -11.44
N THR A 21 -10.14 7.36 -11.54
CA THR A 21 -10.15 8.83 -11.55
C THR A 21 -10.61 9.34 -12.92
N ALA A 22 -10.89 10.64 -13.04
CA ALA A 22 -11.22 11.25 -14.34
C ALA A 22 -10.11 11.00 -15.40
N GLU A 23 -8.84 11.05 -15.00
CA GLU A 23 -7.71 10.71 -15.87
C GLU A 23 -7.68 9.22 -16.22
N GLY A 24 -8.00 8.35 -15.26
CA GLY A 24 -8.15 6.92 -15.51
C GLY A 24 -9.23 6.62 -16.55
N VAL A 25 -10.39 7.28 -16.45
CA VAL A 25 -11.47 7.15 -17.46
C VAL A 25 -10.98 7.63 -18.83
N ARG A 26 -10.25 8.74 -18.90
CA ARG A 26 -9.64 9.23 -20.15
C ARG A 26 -8.67 8.22 -20.75
N LEU A 27 -7.86 7.53 -19.96
CA LEU A 27 -6.95 6.48 -20.44
C LEU A 27 -7.72 5.36 -21.17
N PHE A 28 -8.88 4.97 -20.64
CA PHE A 28 -9.73 3.92 -21.23
C PHE A 28 -10.75 4.46 -22.25
N SER A 29 -10.69 5.74 -22.62
CA SER A 29 -11.62 6.36 -23.57
C SER A 29 -11.67 5.70 -24.94
N LYS A 30 -10.56 5.07 -25.37
CA LYS A 30 -10.47 4.28 -26.62
C LYS A 30 -11.12 2.91 -26.52
N ASN A 31 -11.37 2.41 -25.30
CA ASN A 31 -11.94 1.09 -25.04
C ASN A 31 -13.13 1.20 -24.07
N ARG A 32 -14.14 1.98 -24.46
CA ARG A 32 -15.29 2.36 -23.60
C ARG A 32 -16.09 1.18 -23.07
N THR A 33 -16.04 0.02 -23.73
CA THR A 33 -16.76 -1.19 -23.30
C THR A 33 -16.22 -1.78 -22.00
N LEU A 34 -14.97 -1.45 -21.63
CA LEU A 34 -14.34 -1.90 -20.40
C LEU A 34 -14.81 -1.09 -19.18
N VAL A 35 -15.05 0.22 -19.36
CA VAL A 35 -15.49 1.11 -18.28
C VAL A 35 -17.00 0.99 -18.11
N LYS A 36 -17.42 0.69 -16.89
CA LYS A 36 -18.83 0.50 -16.52
C LYS A 36 -19.14 1.32 -15.28
N THR A 37 -20.42 1.60 -15.08
CA THR A 37 -20.91 2.10 -13.81
C THR A 37 -20.88 0.98 -12.78
N VAL A 38 -20.04 1.13 -11.76
CA VAL A 38 -19.89 0.19 -10.65
C VAL A 38 -20.19 0.89 -9.33
N LYS A 39 -20.53 0.13 -8.29
CA LYS A 39 -20.72 0.67 -6.93
C LYS A 39 -19.39 0.66 -6.17
N ASN A 40 -19.04 1.81 -5.62
CA ASN A 40 -17.91 1.95 -4.69
C ASN A 40 -18.28 1.43 -3.29
N LYS A 41 -17.35 1.50 -2.33
CA LYS A 41 -17.60 1.05 -0.94
C LYS A 41 -18.79 1.72 -0.25
N ASP A 42 -19.11 2.96 -0.63
CA ASP A 42 -20.20 3.74 -0.04
C ASP A 42 -21.55 3.46 -0.72
N GLY A 43 -21.56 2.63 -1.77
CA GLY A 43 -22.73 2.29 -2.57
C GLY A 43 -23.04 3.28 -3.71
N HIS A 44 -22.21 4.30 -3.88
CA HIS A 44 -22.37 5.30 -4.94
C HIS A 44 -21.93 4.75 -6.30
N ALA A 45 -22.68 5.12 -7.34
CA ALA A 45 -22.35 4.81 -8.72
C ALA A 45 -21.11 5.62 -9.15
N ARG A 46 -20.09 4.93 -9.67
CA ARG A 46 -18.82 5.50 -10.15
C ARG A 46 -18.36 4.82 -11.43
N ASP A 47 -17.54 5.50 -12.20
CA ASP A 47 -16.88 4.90 -13.36
C ASP A 47 -15.76 3.97 -12.88
N GLY A 48 -15.81 2.72 -13.33
CA GLY A 48 -14.84 1.74 -12.92
C GLY A 48 -14.83 0.50 -13.80
N ILE A 49 -14.02 -0.47 -13.40
CA ILE A 49 -13.84 -1.74 -14.11
C ILE A 49 -13.99 -2.87 -13.11
N GLU A 50 -14.80 -3.87 -13.44
CA GLU A 50 -14.98 -5.06 -12.62
C GLU A 50 -14.19 -6.23 -13.21
N PHE A 51 -13.39 -6.87 -12.37
CA PHE A 51 -12.52 -7.98 -12.73
C PHE A 51 -12.76 -9.16 -11.79
N SER A 52 -12.80 -10.39 -12.32
CA SER A 52 -12.72 -11.61 -11.51
C SER A 52 -11.29 -11.94 -11.08
N SER A 53 -10.32 -11.45 -11.85
CA SER A 53 -8.88 -11.52 -11.58
C SER A 53 -8.19 -10.39 -12.36
N TYR A 54 -7.02 -9.94 -11.89
CA TYR A 54 -6.32 -8.83 -12.54
C TYR A 54 -4.80 -9.05 -12.57
N ASN A 55 -4.14 -8.40 -13.53
CA ASN A 55 -2.67 -8.42 -13.64
C ASN A 55 -2.05 -7.41 -12.67
N ALA A 56 -1.16 -7.88 -11.78
CA ALA A 56 -0.52 -7.09 -10.75
C ALA A 56 0.25 -5.87 -11.32
N ASN A 57 1.08 -6.09 -12.35
CA ASN A 57 1.86 -5.01 -12.96
C ASN A 57 0.96 -3.92 -13.55
N SER A 58 -0.16 -4.29 -14.15
CA SER A 58 -1.11 -3.36 -14.76
C SER A 58 -1.78 -2.50 -13.70
N VAL A 59 -2.34 -3.10 -12.64
CA VAL A 59 -2.96 -2.34 -11.54
C VAL A 59 -1.92 -1.48 -10.80
N GLN A 60 -0.70 -1.97 -10.61
CA GLN A 60 0.36 -1.19 -9.98
C GLN A 60 0.69 0.08 -10.80
N LYS A 61 0.78 -0.04 -12.12
CA LYS A 61 0.96 1.13 -13.01
C LYS A 61 -0.21 2.10 -12.89
N LEU A 62 -1.45 1.63 -12.78
CA LEU A 62 -2.60 2.51 -12.58
C LEU A 62 -2.54 3.25 -11.24
N VAL A 63 -2.09 2.61 -10.17
CA VAL A 63 -1.83 3.25 -8.86
C VAL A 63 -0.74 4.31 -8.98
N MET A 64 0.41 3.95 -9.59
CA MET A 64 1.55 4.85 -9.74
C MET A 64 1.22 6.12 -10.52
N ASN A 65 0.40 6.00 -11.57
CA ASN A 65 0.01 7.12 -12.43
C ASN A 65 -1.26 7.85 -11.95
N ALA A 66 -1.76 7.56 -10.74
CA ALA A 66 -2.97 8.16 -10.16
C ALA A 66 -4.24 8.00 -11.04
N TYR A 67 -4.34 6.88 -11.76
CA TYR A 67 -5.52 6.53 -12.56
C TYR A 67 -6.59 5.77 -11.77
N LEU A 68 -6.23 5.25 -10.59
CA LEU A 68 -7.14 4.60 -9.65
C LEU A 68 -7.46 5.51 -8.47
N GLU A 69 -8.73 5.52 -8.08
CA GLU A 69 -9.19 6.12 -6.83
C GLU A 69 -9.31 5.04 -5.75
N GLU A 70 -9.96 3.93 -6.06
CA GLU A 70 -10.26 2.87 -5.11
C GLU A 70 -10.14 1.47 -5.74
N ILE A 71 -9.56 0.53 -5.00
CA ILE A 71 -9.64 -0.91 -5.26
C ILE A 71 -10.63 -1.47 -4.25
N TYR A 72 -11.76 -2.00 -4.70
CA TYR A 72 -12.83 -2.48 -3.84
C TYR A 72 -13.09 -3.98 -4.03
N VAL A 73 -13.17 -4.70 -2.91
CA VAL A 73 -13.44 -6.13 -2.81
C VAL A 73 -14.69 -6.30 -1.96
N CYS A 74 -15.61 -7.15 -2.42
CA CYS A 74 -16.84 -7.50 -1.73
C CYS A 74 -17.03 -9.01 -1.84
N LEU A 75 -16.83 -9.74 -0.75
CA LEU A 75 -16.84 -11.20 -0.71
C LEU A 75 -17.55 -11.70 0.56
N PRO A 76 -18.16 -12.89 0.56
CA PRO A 76 -18.77 -13.49 1.76
C PRO A 76 -17.73 -13.96 2.77
N ASP A 77 -16.49 -14.18 2.33
CA ASP A 77 -15.33 -14.48 3.16
C ASP A 77 -14.09 -13.88 2.52
N LEU A 78 -13.18 -13.35 3.34
CA LEU A 78 -11.95 -12.71 2.88
C LEU A 78 -10.74 -13.60 3.13
N LEU A 79 -10.79 -14.45 4.16
CA LEU A 79 -9.67 -15.31 4.54
C LEU A 79 -9.33 -16.38 3.50
N SER A 80 -10.28 -16.86 2.70
CA SER A 80 -9.97 -17.73 1.55
C SER A 80 -9.11 -17.04 0.48
N SER A 81 -9.15 -15.70 0.43
CA SER A 81 -8.33 -14.89 -0.48
C SER A 81 -7.13 -14.22 0.20
N ARG A 82 -6.75 -14.67 1.40
CA ARG A 82 -5.66 -14.09 2.22
C ARG A 82 -4.41 -13.72 1.42
N LYS A 83 -3.86 -14.68 0.66
CA LYS A 83 -2.64 -14.46 -0.13
C LYS A 83 -2.80 -13.28 -1.09
N TYR A 84 -3.90 -13.27 -1.83
CA TYR A 84 -4.18 -12.27 -2.86
C TYR A 84 -4.44 -10.89 -2.25
N ILE A 85 -5.07 -10.83 -1.07
CA ILE A 85 -5.26 -9.57 -0.34
C ILE A 85 -3.90 -9.01 0.13
N ILE A 86 -3.00 -9.84 0.64
CA ILE A 86 -1.63 -9.43 1.02
C ILE A 86 -0.84 -8.93 -0.20
N ASP A 87 -0.95 -9.65 -1.33
CA ASP A 87 -0.31 -9.26 -2.58
C ASP A 87 -0.86 -7.91 -3.09
N THR A 88 -2.17 -7.70 -3.00
CA THR A 88 -2.85 -6.44 -3.35
C THR A 88 -2.38 -5.30 -2.47
N ASN A 89 -2.33 -5.52 -1.15
CA ASN A 89 -1.89 -4.52 -0.19
C ASN A 89 -0.44 -4.10 -0.47
N SER A 90 0.44 -5.07 -0.64
CA SER A 90 1.84 -4.82 -1.00
C SER A 90 1.94 -4.03 -2.29
N LEU A 91 1.23 -4.46 -3.34
CA LEU A 91 1.19 -3.77 -4.63
C LEU A 91 0.83 -2.28 -4.49
N VAL A 92 -0.19 -1.96 -3.69
CA VAL A 92 -0.64 -0.59 -3.42
C VAL A 92 0.43 0.22 -2.70
N ILE A 93 1.05 -0.33 -1.65
CA ILE A 93 2.11 0.35 -0.90
C ILE A 93 3.32 0.60 -1.80
N TYR A 94 3.84 -0.43 -2.48
CA TYR A 94 4.97 -0.30 -3.41
C TYR A 94 4.68 0.69 -4.54
N GLY A 95 3.48 0.66 -5.12
CA GLY A 95 3.08 1.59 -6.17
C GLY A 95 3.14 3.06 -5.69
N ASN A 96 2.72 3.33 -4.46
CA ASN A 96 2.83 4.67 -3.87
C ASN A 96 4.26 5.06 -3.54
N LEU A 97 5.10 4.13 -3.04
CA LEU A 97 6.52 4.39 -2.81
C LEU A 97 7.23 4.76 -4.13
N TYR A 98 6.97 4.03 -5.22
CA TYR A 98 7.52 4.36 -6.54
C TYR A 98 7.04 5.73 -7.04
N LYS A 99 5.75 6.03 -6.90
CA LYS A 99 5.16 7.32 -7.25
C LYS A 99 5.83 8.49 -6.51
N LYS A 100 6.27 8.26 -5.26
CA LYS A 100 6.88 9.27 -4.38
C LYS A 100 8.39 9.45 -4.57
N LEU A 101 9.09 8.40 -4.98
CA LEU A 101 10.55 8.44 -5.14
C LEU A 101 10.96 9.53 -6.15
N SER A 102 10.38 9.52 -7.36
CA SER A 102 10.77 10.44 -8.43
C SER A 102 10.59 11.93 -8.04
N PRO A 103 9.43 12.39 -7.53
CA PRO A 103 9.30 13.77 -7.04
C PRO A 103 10.27 14.14 -5.92
N SER A 104 10.60 13.20 -5.03
CA SER A 104 11.55 13.44 -3.93
C SER A 104 12.97 13.63 -4.46
N LEU A 105 13.41 12.75 -5.37
CA LEU A 105 14.70 12.85 -6.04
C LEU A 105 14.78 14.12 -6.88
N ALA A 106 13.74 14.44 -7.65
CA ALA A 106 13.68 15.67 -8.43
C ALA A 106 13.87 16.91 -7.54
N THR A 107 13.16 16.97 -6.41
CA THR A 107 13.29 18.08 -5.45
C THR A 107 14.70 18.18 -4.89
N MET A 108 15.31 17.06 -4.52
CA MET A 108 16.67 17.03 -3.97
C MET A 108 17.71 17.48 -5.01
N VAL A 109 17.63 16.98 -6.24
CA VAL A 109 18.57 17.28 -7.31
C VAL A 109 18.42 18.74 -7.78
N ILE A 110 17.18 19.23 -7.97
CA ILE A 110 16.91 20.62 -8.39
C ILE A 110 17.35 21.64 -7.34
N LYS A 111 17.19 21.32 -6.04
CA LYS A 111 17.63 22.20 -4.95
C LYS A 111 19.14 22.16 -4.72
N SER A 112 19.89 21.30 -5.40
CA SER A 112 21.35 21.26 -5.29
C SER A 112 21.97 22.59 -5.73
N LYS A 113 23.09 22.95 -5.11
CA LYS A 113 23.83 24.19 -5.43
C LYS A 113 24.23 24.26 -6.90
N VAL A 114 24.57 23.12 -7.51
CA VAL A 114 24.93 23.04 -8.93
C VAL A 114 23.78 23.49 -9.83
N VAL A 115 22.56 22.98 -9.60
CA VAL A 115 21.40 23.34 -10.43
C VAL A 115 21.01 24.80 -10.20
N GLN A 116 21.10 25.29 -8.96
CA GLN A 116 20.88 26.71 -8.67
C GLN A 116 21.90 27.62 -9.38
N ASP A 117 23.18 27.26 -9.39
CA ASP A 117 24.22 28.02 -10.08
C ASP A 117 24.10 27.90 -11.61
N TYR A 118 23.67 26.75 -12.12
CA TYR A 118 23.30 26.57 -13.53
C TYR A 118 22.16 27.52 -13.93
N ASN A 119 21.11 27.60 -13.12
CA ASN A 119 19.96 28.48 -13.36
C ASN A 119 20.35 29.96 -13.35
N ARG A 120 21.25 30.36 -12.44
CA ARG A 120 21.82 31.73 -12.41
C ARG A 120 22.56 32.10 -13.69
N LYS A 121 23.30 31.14 -14.27
CA LYS A 121 24.05 31.33 -15.53
C LYS A 121 23.17 31.21 -16.77
N ASN A 122 22.04 30.49 -16.68
CA ASN A 122 21.15 30.19 -17.80
C ASN A 122 19.70 30.63 -17.52
N PRO A 123 19.42 31.93 -17.34
CA PRO A 123 18.10 32.42 -16.90
C PRO A 123 16.96 32.13 -17.88
N LYS A 124 17.26 31.91 -19.17
CA LYS A 124 16.25 31.55 -20.19
C LYS A 124 15.90 30.06 -20.23
N ASN A 125 16.75 29.20 -19.68
CA ASN A 125 16.62 27.74 -19.69
C ASN A 125 16.73 27.19 -18.26
N MET A 126 16.04 27.83 -17.31
CA MET A 126 16.11 27.42 -15.91
C MET A 126 15.48 26.04 -15.73
N LEU A 127 16.13 25.26 -14.88
CA LEU A 127 15.76 23.93 -14.45
C LEU A 127 15.05 24.03 -13.11
N VAL A 128 13.75 24.35 -13.14
CA VAL A 128 12.94 24.59 -11.93
C VAL A 128 12.05 23.40 -11.57
N ASP A 129 11.72 22.57 -12.55
CA ASP A 129 10.90 21.36 -12.41
C ASP A 129 11.29 20.32 -13.47
N LEU A 130 10.64 19.15 -13.44
CA LEU A 130 10.86 18.12 -14.45
C LEU A 130 10.42 18.55 -15.85
N ASP A 131 9.42 19.41 -15.97
CA ASP A 131 8.84 19.83 -17.26
C ASP A 131 9.73 20.85 -17.99
N SER A 132 10.70 21.42 -17.28
CA SER A 132 11.79 22.23 -17.83
C SER A 132 12.66 21.46 -18.84
N VAL A 133 12.58 20.11 -18.87
CA VAL A 133 13.35 19.25 -19.77
C VAL A 133 12.46 18.71 -20.88
N GLU A 134 12.77 19.06 -22.13
CA GLU A 134 12.05 18.55 -23.30
C GLU A 134 12.38 17.07 -23.56
N ASN A 135 11.36 16.20 -23.54
CA ASN A 135 11.52 14.75 -23.71
C ASN A 135 12.29 14.36 -24.98
N LYS A 136 12.06 15.04 -26.11
CA LYS A 136 12.78 14.74 -27.37
C LYS A 136 14.28 14.97 -27.25
N LYS A 137 14.68 16.06 -26.59
CA LYS A 137 16.10 16.38 -26.37
C LYS A 137 16.75 15.37 -25.42
N LEU A 138 16.02 14.97 -24.39
CA LEU A 138 16.47 13.94 -23.45
C LEU A 138 16.72 12.60 -24.14
N GLU A 139 15.78 12.13 -24.97
CA GLU A 139 15.90 10.87 -25.70
C GLU A 139 17.11 10.86 -26.64
N ILE A 140 17.35 11.96 -27.35
CA ILE A 140 18.54 12.10 -28.22
C ILE A 140 19.80 12.05 -27.37
N LEU A 141 19.86 12.83 -26.28
CA LEU A 141 21.04 12.88 -25.42
C LEU A 141 21.34 11.54 -24.77
N ARG A 142 20.33 10.82 -24.27
CA ARG A 142 20.49 9.48 -23.69
C ARG A 142 21.06 8.50 -24.69
N LYS A 143 20.69 8.59 -25.97
CA LYS A 143 21.28 7.76 -27.04
C LYS A 143 22.72 8.16 -27.35
N THR A 144 23.02 9.46 -27.42
CA THR A 144 24.38 9.95 -27.72
C THR A 144 25.37 9.70 -26.57
N LYS A 145 24.89 9.76 -25.32
CA LYS A 145 25.70 9.63 -24.09
C LYS A 145 25.35 8.39 -23.30
N GLN A 146 24.96 7.31 -23.99
CA GLN A 146 24.44 6.09 -23.37
C GLN A 146 25.37 5.53 -22.29
N SER A 147 26.68 5.45 -22.58
CA SER A 147 27.69 4.98 -21.61
C SER A 147 27.68 5.78 -20.32
N ASP A 148 27.58 7.11 -20.40
CA ASP A 148 27.61 7.98 -19.22
C ASP A 148 26.40 7.71 -18.33
N PHE A 149 25.21 7.57 -18.93
CA PHE A 149 23.99 7.24 -18.19
C PHE A 149 24.04 5.85 -17.56
N GLU A 150 24.51 4.84 -18.29
CA GLU A 150 24.67 3.48 -17.76
C GLU A 150 25.67 3.43 -16.60
N THR A 151 26.80 4.17 -16.70
CA THR A 151 27.77 4.29 -15.61
C THR A 151 27.16 4.97 -14.39
N MET A 152 26.45 6.09 -14.57
CA MET A 152 25.77 6.77 -13.45
C MET A 152 24.76 5.86 -12.75
N GLU A 153 23.89 5.19 -13.51
CA GLU A 153 22.88 4.27 -12.95
C GLU A 153 23.55 3.11 -12.20
N MET A 154 24.66 2.59 -12.73
CA MET A 154 25.45 1.52 -12.11
C MET A 154 26.16 1.98 -10.83
N GLU A 155 26.77 3.17 -10.82
CA GLU A 155 27.41 3.75 -9.63
C GLU A 155 26.41 3.93 -8.49
N ILE A 156 25.23 4.50 -8.77
CA ILE A 156 24.15 4.63 -7.76
C ILE A 156 23.73 3.25 -7.26
N THR A 157 23.50 2.30 -8.17
CA THR A 157 23.07 0.94 -7.81
C THR A 157 24.10 0.29 -6.89
N ASN A 158 25.39 0.38 -7.24
CA ASN A 158 26.47 -0.21 -6.46
C ASN A 158 26.62 0.44 -5.09
N ASP A 159 26.54 1.78 -5.02
CA ASP A 159 26.59 2.50 -3.73
C ASP A 159 25.44 2.09 -2.81
N VAL A 160 24.21 2.00 -3.34
CA VAL A 160 23.06 1.49 -2.58
C VAL A 160 23.28 0.06 -2.10
N VAL A 161 23.73 -0.84 -2.99
CA VAL A 161 24.00 -2.25 -2.63
C VAL A 161 25.06 -2.33 -1.53
N GLN A 162 26.17 -1.61 -1.66
CA GLN A 162 27.24 -1.61 -0.66
C GLN A 162 26.76 -1.06 0.68
N LYS A 163 26.01 0.04 0.70
CA LYS A 163 25.43 0.59 1.93
C LYS A 163 24.46 -0.38 2.60
N VAL A 164 23.65 -1.12 1.82
CA VAL A 164 22.74 -2.14 2.36
C VAL A 164 23.51 -3.35 2.89
N ILE A 165 24.51 -3.85 2.16
CA ILE A 165 25.32 -5.01 2.56
C ILE A 165 26.21 -4.71 3.77
N ASN A 166 26.66 -3.47 3.94
CA ASN A 166 27.55 -3.09 5.04
C ASN A 166 26.80 -2.56 6.27
N ASN A 167 25.47 -2.46 6.24
CA ASN A 167 24.70 -1.95 7.38
C ASN A 167 24.60 -3.01 8.49
N PRO A 168 25.27 -2.85 9.65
CA PRO A 168 25.29 -3.88 10.69
C PRO A 168 23.94 -4.07 11.39
N THR A 169 22.99 -3.14 11.25
CA THR A 169 21.69 -3.21 11.93
C THR A 169 20.63 -4.00 11.16
N LEU A 170 20.97 -4.51 9.97
CA LEU A 170 20.06 -5.27 9.12
C LEU A 170 20.30 -6.77 9.25
N GLU A 171 19.21 -7.52 9.43
CA GLU A 171 19.21 -8.97 9.30
C GLU A 171 19.44 -9.38 7.83
N GLU A 172 19.97 -10.57 7.59
CA GLU A 172 20.28 -11.06 6.23
C GLU A 172 19.05 -11.08 5.31
N GLU A 173 17.90 -11.55 5.81
CA GLU A 173 16.64 -11.58 5.05
C GLU A 173 16.18 -10.18 4.62
N ASP A 174 16.42 -9.21 5.49
CA ASP A 174 16.12 -7.81 5.32
C ASP A 174 17.04 -7.16 4.27
N ARG A 175 18.33 -7.54 4.23
CA ARG A 175 19.27 -7.11 3.17
C ARG A 175 18.84 -7.65 1.82
N LEU A 176 18.54 -8.95 1.75
CA LEU A 176 18.13 -9.63 0.52
C LEU A 176 16.85 -9.02 -0.06
N THR A 177 15.87 -8.71 0.78
CA THR A 177 14.59 -8.10 0.35
C THR A 177 14.80 -6.73 -0.29
N ARG A 178 15.68 -5.91 0.28
CA ARG A 178 16.02 -4.58 -0.27
C ARG A 178 16.76 -4.68 -1.59
N ILE A 179 17.80 -5.51 -1.66
CA ILE A 179 18.59 -5.73 -2.89
C ILE A 179 17.70 -6.26 -4.01
N LYS A 180 16.79 -7.19 -3.70
CA LYS A 180 15.84 -7.73 -4.68
C LYS A 180 14.83 -6.69 -5.18
N SER A 181 14.51 -5.69 -4.36
CA SER A 181 13.55 -4.62 -4.71
C SER A 181 14.19 -3.47 -5.48
N LEU A 182 15.50 -3.24 -5.30
CA LEU A 182 16.24 -2.13 -5.90
C LEU A 182 16.06 -1.99 -7.42
N PRO A 183 16.14 -3.04 -8.26
CA PRO A 183 15.97 -2.89 -9.70
C PRO A 183 14.64 -2.24 -10.11
N LYS A 184 13.56 -2.52 -9.36
CA LYS A 184 12.25 -1.89 -9.63
C LYS A 184 12.25 -0.41 -9.26
N PHE A 185 12.87 -0.02 -8.14
CA PHE A 185 13.00 1.38 -7.77
C PHE A 185 13.80 2.15 -8.82
N MET A 186 14.95 1.63 -9.24
CA MET A 186 15.79 2.25 -10.27
C MET A 186 15.04 2.45 -11.59
N ARG A 187 14.32 1.41 -12.04
CA ARG A 187 13.52 1.44 -13.28
C ARG A 187 12.42 2.49 -13.28
N TYR A 188 11.83 2.80 -12.13
CA TYR A 188 10.72 3.75 -12.01
C TYR A 188 11.15 5.19 -11.71
N ILE A 189 12.46 5.45 -11.62
CA ILE A 189 12.98 6.82 -11.59
C ILE A 189 12.71 7.49 -12.93
N ASP A 190 12.13 8.68 -12.90
CA ASP A 190 11.85 9.45 -14.11
C ASP A 190 13.15 9.74 -14.88
N PRO A 191 13.23 9.45 -16.19
CA PRO A 191 14.39 9.72 -17.03
C PRO A 191 14.97 11.14 -16.91
N ARG A 192 14.13 12.14 -16.64
CA ARG A 192 14.53 13.54 -16.51
C ARG A 192 15.37 13.79 -15.25
N ILE A 193 15.19 12.98 -14.21
CA ILE A 193 16.01 13.04 -12.98
C ILE A 193 17.46 12.65 -13.29
N TRP A 194 17.65 11.61 -14.09
CA TRP A 194 18.97 11.20 -14.56
C TRP A 194 19.66 12.29 -15.37
N TYR A 195 18.90 13.10 -16.11
CA TYR A 195 19.44 14.26 -16.82
C TYR A 195 19.91 15.37 -15.89
N PHE A 196 19.13 15.71 -14.86
CA PHE A 196 19.61 16.66 -13.85
C PHE A 196 20.87 16.14 -13.15
N TYR A 197 20.90 14.85 -12.83
CA TYR A 197 22.08 14.22 -12.24
C TYR A 197 23.28 14.24 -13.20
N TYR A 198 23.08 14.05 -14.51
CA TYR A 198 24.14 14.16 -15.52
C TYR A 198 24.84 15.52 -15.50
N ILE A 199 24.08 16.62 -15.37
CA ILE A 199 24.65 17.97 -15.28
C ILE A 199 25.54 18.10 -14.05
N ILE A 200 25.12 17.51 -12.92
CA ILE A 200 25.86 17.53 -11.66
C ILE A 200 27.09 16.63 -11.72
N TYR A 201 26.98 15.48 -12.38
CA TYR A 201 28.03 14.48 -12.50
C TYR A 201 29.29 15.02 -13.17
N GLN A 202 29.16 16.07 -13.99
CA GLN A 202 30.27 16.79 -14.63
C GLN A 202 30.98 17.79 -13.71
N THR A 203 30.58 17.90 -12.44
CA THR A 203 31.08 18.89 -11.49
C THR A 203 31.78 18.23 -10.30
N GLN A 204 32.46 19.03 -9.48
CA GLN A 204 33.10 18.57 -8.23
C GLN A 204 32.09 18.10 -7.17
N LEU A 205 30.81 18.49 -7.28
CA LEU A 205 29.75 18.12 -6.34
C LEU A 205 29.10 16.77 -6.65
N LYS A 206 29.64 16.01 -7.64
CA LYS A 206 29.10 14.70 -8.03
C LYS A 206 28.99 13.74 -6.85
N GLU A 207 29.99 13.70 -5.97
CA GLU A 207 30.07 12.73 -4.86
C GLU A 207 29.03 13.01 -3.77
N GLU A 208 28.83 14.30 -3.43
CA GLU A 208 27.84 14.73 -2.45
C GLU A 208 26.41 14.40 -2.91
N VAL A 209 26.10 14.71 -4.17
CA VAL A 209 24.78 14.44 -4.74
C VAL A 209 24.59 12.94 -4.95
N ARG A 210 25.64 12.21 -5.37
CA ARG A 210 25.62 10.75 -5.45
C ARG A 210 25.20 10.12 -4.12
N ASN A 211 25.87 10.51 -3.04
CA ASN A 211 25.56 10.01 -1.69
C ASN A 211 24.11 10.31 -1.31
N SER A 212 23.67 11.56 -1.52
CA SER A 212 22.28 11.98 -1.24
C SER A 212 21.25 11.19 -2.07
N PHE A 213 21.58 10.88 -3.33
CA PHE A 213 20.75 10.09 -4.23
C PHE A 213 20.59 8.66 -3.71
N SER A 214 21.70 7.99 -3.40
CA SER A 214 21.68 6.65 -2.83
C SER A 214 20.97 6.58 -1.50
N ASP A 215 21.22 7.54 -0.60
CA ASP A 215 20.59 7.61 0.72
C ASP A 215 19.07 7.77 0.61
N MET A 216 18.60 8.54 -0.38
CA MET A 216 17.17 8.66 -0.66
C MET A 216 16.58 7.33 -1.16
N ILE A 217 17.27 6.60 -2.06
CA ILE A 217 16.81 5.27 -2.49
C ILE A 217 16.75 4.30 -1.30
N ILE A 218 17.77 4.30 -0.43
CA ILE A 218 17.82 3.46 0.77
C ILE A 218 16.64 3.76 1.70
N MET A 219 16.37 5.05 1.96
CA MET A 219 15.20 5.47 2.75
C MET A 219 13.89 4.90 2.17
N TYR A 220 13.71 4.93 0.85
CA TYR A 220 12.53 4.34 0.21
C TYR A 220 12.51 2.81 0.25
N LEU A 221 13.68 2.15 0.20
CA LEU A 221 13.81 0.71 0.40
C LEU A 221 13.47 0.31 1.83
N ASP A 222 13.84 1.10 2.83
CA ASP A 222 13.49 0.85 4.24
C ASP A 222 11.97 0.91 4.46
N ARG A 223 11.30 1.87 3.81
CA ARG A 223 9.84 2.01 3.84
C ARG A 223 9.08 0.83 3.22
N THR A 224 9.75 -0.06 2.47
CA THR A 224 9.08 -1.27 1.94
C THR A 224 8.60 -2.22 3.04
N LYS A 225 9.23 -2.19 4.22
CA LYS A 225 8.80 -2.97 5.39
C LYS A 225 7.38 -2.62 5.85
N LEU A 226 6.94 -1.39 5.59
CA LEU A 226 5.57 -0.96 5.88
C LEU A 226 4.53 -1.84 5.18
N ALA A 227 4.83 -2.35 3.98
CA ALA A 227 3.93 -3.27 3.28
C ALA A 227 3.68 -4.55 4.09
N THR A 228 4.73 -5.13 4.66
CA THR A 228 4.64 -6.34 5.50
C THR A 228 3.87 -6.06 6.78
N HIS A 229 4.22 -4.98 7.48
CA HIS A 229 3.55 -4.63 8.73
C HIS A 229 2.07 -4.30 8.52
N LEU A 230 1.73 -3.45 7.54
CA LEU A 230 0.34 -3.16 7.22
C LEU A 230 -0.43 -4.40 6.77
N SER A 231 0.21 -5.32 6.05
CA SER A 231 -0.43 -6.58 5.67
C SER A 231 -0.78 -7.45 6.88
N ASN A 232 0.12 -7.54 7.86
CA ASN A 232 -0.15 -8.28 9.09
C ASN A 232 -1.31 -7.64 9.88
N LEU A 233 -1.30 -6.31 10.05
CA LEU A 233 -2.41 -5.61 10.71
C LEU A 233 -3.74 -5.81 9.97
N LEU A 234 -3.71 -5.69 8.64
CA LEU A 234 -4.88 -5.92 7.80
C LEU A 234 -5.42 -7.34 7.98
N MET A 235 -4.55 -8.35 8.09
CA MET A 235 -4.98 -9.73 8.32
C MET A 235 -5.64 -9.90 9.68
N GLU A 236 -5.17 -9.24 10.73
CA GLU A 236 -5.83 -9.26 12.04
C GLU A 236 -7.21 -8.61 11.99
N PHE A 237 -7.36 -7.49 11.27
CA PHE A 237 -8.67 -6.87 11.07
C PHE A 237 -9.61 -7.73 10.25
N ILE A 238 -9.13 -8.38 9.20
CA ILE A 238 -9.94 -9.30 8.39
C ILE A 238 -10.37 -10.52 9.21
N GLN A 239 -9.48 -11.12 9.99
CA GLN A 239 -9.82 -12.23 10.87
C GLN A 239 -10.90 -11.84 11.89
N ASN A 240 -10.76 -10.66 12.50
CA ASN A 240 -11.74 -10.16 13.45
C ASN A 240 -13.08 -9.82 12.79
N ALA A 241 -13.07 -9.19 11.62
CA ALA A 241 -14.26 -8.85 10.85
C ALA A 241 -15.02 -10.10 10.39
N GLU A 242 -14.31 -11.10 9.84
CA GLU A 242 -14.91 -12.36 9.39
C GLU A 242 -15.49 -13.15 10.58
N ARG A 243 -14.80 -13.16 11.72
CA ARG A 243 -15.33 -13.78 12.96
C ARG A 243 -16.64 -13.12 13.38
N SER A 244 -16.67 -11.80 13.51
CA SER A 244 -17.89 -11.06 13.88
C SER A 244 -19.03 -11.29 12.87
N HIS A 245 -18.69 -11.29 11.58
CA HIS A 245 -19.63 -11.53 10.50
C HIS A 245 -20.29 -12.92 10.59
N PHE A 246 -19.51 -13.98 10.75
CA PHE A 246 -20.05 -15.34 10.89
C PHE A 246 -20.79 -15.54 12.20
N TYR A 247 -20.38 -14.88 13.29
CA TYR A 247 -21.12 -14.92 14.55
C TYR A 247 -22.50 -14.31 14.38
N LYS A 248 -22.60 -13.15 13.74
CA LYS A 248 -23.89 -12.54 13.42
C LYS A 248 -24.77 -13.50 12.62
N ILE A 249 -24.26 -14.12 11.55
CA ILE A 249 -25.00 -15.13 10.76
C ILE A 249 -25.50 -16.28 11.64
N LEU A 250 -24.68 -16.79 12.55
CA LEU A 250 -25.07 -17.85 13.49
C LEU A 250 -26.18 -17.39 14.45
N MET A 251 -26.05 -16.18 15.00
CA MET A 251 -27.03 -15.57 15.91
C MET A 251 -28.35 -15.26 15.21
N ASP A 252 -28.31 -14.95 13.93
CA ASP A 252 -29.49 -14.62 13.13
C ASP A 252 -30.11 -15.88 12.49
N THR A 253 -29.54 -17.07 12.71
CA THR A 253 -30.08 -18.33 12.20
C THR A 253 -30.88 -19.05 13.29
N PRO A 254 -32.22 -19.18 13.16
CA PRO A 254 -33.05 -19.83 14.17
C PRO A 254 -32.73 -21.33 14.35
N GLU A 255 -32.42 -22.03 13.25
CA GLU A 255 -32.11 -23.47 13.26
C GLU A 255 -30.81 -23.81 14.01
N LYS A 256 -29.96 -22.82 14.31
CA LYS A 256 -28.65 -22.99 14.94
C LYS A 256 -28.57 -22.46 16.37
N VAL A 257 -29.71 -22.22 17.03
CA VAL A 257 -29.78 -21.68 18.41
C VAL A 257 -28.93 -22.48 19.41
N GLY A 258 -28.87 -23.81 19.26
CA GLY A 258 -28.07 -24.67 20.13
C GLY A 258 -26.55 -24.38 20.13
N TYR A 259 -26.03 -23.77 19.06
CA TYR A 259 -24.61 -23.47 18.89
C TYR A 259 -24.23 -22.05 19.31
N ARG A 260 -25.21 -21.21 19.70
CA ARG A 260 -24.96 -19.82 20.10
C ARG A 260 -24.17 -19.68 21.40
N ARG A 261 -24.14 -20.71 22.24
CA ARG A 261 -23.40 -20.71 23.51
C ARG A 261 -21.89 -20.79 23.32
N ASP A 262 -21.42 -21.40 22.24
CA ASP A 262 -20.00 -21.52 21.91
C ASP A 262 -19.79 -21.45 20.39
N PRO A 263 -19.89 -20.23 19.80
CA PRO A 263 -19.66 -20.02 18.38
C PRO A 263 -18.24 -20.39 17.96
N GLU A 264 -17.24 -20.20 18.83
CA GLU A 264 -15.85 -20.53 18.54
C GLU A 264 -15.67 -22.01 18.23
N LYS A 265 -16.23 -22.87 19.07
CA LYS A 265 -16.16 -24.32 18.84
C LYS A 265 -16.90 -24.73 17.57
N PHE A 266 -18.05 -24.10 17.27
CA PHE A 266 -18.82 -24.38 16.06
C PHE A 266 -18.00 -24.14 14.79
N PHE A 267 -17.27 -23.03 14.71
CA PHE A 267 -16.50 -22.65 13.52
C PHE A 267 -15.12 -23.34 13.39
N LYS A 268 -14.72 -24.20 14.34
CA LYS A 268 -13.53 -25.04 14.18
C LYS A 268 -13.71 -26.11 13.11
N GLU A 269 -14.94 -26.52 12.85
CA GLU A 269 -15.27 -27.51 11.82
C GLU A 269 -15.37 -26.85 10.44
N SER A 270 -14.67 -27.42 9.45
CA SER A 270 -14.62 -26.89 8.07
C SER A 270 -16.01 -26.80 7.42
N GLU A 271 -16.88 -27.79 7.66
CA GLU A 271 -18.23 -27.82 7.08
C GLU A 271 -19.12 -26.71 7.64
N ASN A 272 -19.01 -26.38 8.93
CA ASN A 272 -19.75 -25.26 9.53
C ASN A 272 -19.30 -23.91 8.97
N ARG A 273 -18.00 -23.77 8.66
CA ARG A 273 -17.50 -22.57 7.98
C ARG A 273 -18.01 -22.47 6.54
N LYS A 274 -18.01 -23.57 5.78
CA LYS A 274 -18.59 -23.60 4.43
C LYS A 274 -20.07 -23.25 4.44
N TRP A 275 -20.81 -23.76 5.43
CA TRP A 275 -22.21 -23.40 5.65
C TRP A 275 -22.39 -21.89 5.87
N ALA A 276 -21.59 -21.27 6.76
CA ALA A 276 -21.70 -19.84 7.01
C ALA A 276 -21.38 -19.00 5.76
N ILE A 277 -20.41 -19.40 4.95
CA ILE A 277 -20.10 -18.75 3.67
C ILE A 277 -21.28 -18.86 2.69
N ALA A 278 -21.91 -20.04 2.60
CA ALA A 278 -23.07 -20.24 1.75
C ALA A 278 -24.27 -19.41 2.22
N GLU A 279 -24.49 -19.33 3.54
CA GLU A 279 -25.56 -18.55 4.14
C GLU A 279 -25.32 -17.04 3.96
N ALA A 280 -24.09 -16.56 4.10
CA ALA A 280 -23.68 -15.18 3.81
C ALA A 280 -24.04 -14.79 2.38
N LYS A 281 -23.68 -15.65 1.40
CA LYS A 281 -24.05 -15.46 -0.02
C LYS A 281 -25.56 -15.41 -0.22
N LYS A 282 -26.30 -16.33 0.39
CA LYS A 282 -27.77 -16.41 0.27
C LYS A 282 -28.46 -15.16 0.81
N ARG A 283 -27.95 -14.60 1.92
CA ARG A 283 -28.49 -13.39 2.56
C ARG A 283 -27.93 -12.10 1.97
N ASN A 284 -27.01 -12.19 1.01
CA ASN A 284 -26.25 -11.06 0.48
C ASN A 284 -25.53 -10.24 1.58
N GLN A 285 -25.12 -10.92 2.66
CA GLN A 285 -24.31 -10.32 3.72
C GLN A 285 -22.84 -10.51 3.35
N MET A 286 -22.13 -9.41 3.10
CA MET A 286 -20.77 -9.45 2.56
C MET A 286 -19.78 -8.73 3.46
N LEU A 287 -18.53 -9.19 3.40
CA LEU A 287 -17.37 -8.47 3.89
C LEU A 287 -16.86 -7.53 2.79
N GLU A 288 -16.52 -6.32 3.17
CA GLU A 288 -16.09 -5.26 2.27
C GLU A 288 -14.66 -4.86 2.62
N LEU A 289 -13.79 -4.81 1.62
CA LEU A 289 -12.41 -4.36 1.76
C LEU A 289 -12.11 -3.34 0.66
N SER A 290 -11.55 -2.19 1.03
CA SER A 290 -11.22 -1.14 0.08
C SER A 290 -9.83 -0.57 0.33
N TRP A 291 -9.07 -0.34 -0.73
CA TRP A 291 -7.88 0.53 -0.74
C TRP A 291 -8.21 1.79 -1.54
N ASN A 292 -8.45 2.91 -0.86
CA ASN A 292 -8.49 4.21 -1.52
C ASN A 292 -7.06 4.76 -1.62
N VAL A 293 -6.58 4.95 -2.84
CA VAL A 293 -5.18 5.28 -3.15
C VAL A 293 -5.02 6.73 -3.63
N ASN A 294 -6.13 7.47 -3.72
CA ASN A 294 -6.15 8.85 -4.16
C ASN A 294 -7.24 9.66 -3.43
N ALA A 295 -7.22 9.63 -2.10
CA ALA A 295 -8.24 10.26 -1.25
C ALA A 295 -8.25 11.82 -1.31
N ASP A 296 -7.38 12.41 -2.13
CA ASP A 296 -6.97 13.81 -2.08
C ASP A 296 -7.65 14.74 -3.09
N HIS A 297 -8.75 14.32 -3.72
CA HIS A 297 -9.52 15.20 -4.60
C HIS A 297 -10.21 16.39 -3.88
N LEU A 298 -10.03 16.56 -2.57
CA LEU A 298 -10.71 17.58 -1.75
C LEU A 298 -9.78 18.51 -0.93
N GLY A 299 -8.44 18.38 -1.02
CA GLY A 299 -7.51 19.15 -0.17
C GLY A 299 -6.40 19.88 -0.92
N ILE A 300 -6.10 21.11 -0.49
CA ILE A 300 -4.89 21.84 -0.92
C ILE A 300 -3.69 21.17 -0.24
N GLY A 301 -2.89 20.47 -1.04
CA GLY A 301 -1.71 19.71 -0.62
C GLY A 301 -1.90 18.23 -0.90
N HIS A 302 -1.20 17.71 -1.92
CA HIS A 302 -1.20 16.30 -2.31
C HIS A 302 -0.51 15.43 -1.23
N SER A 303 -1.24 15.12 -0.16
CA SER A 303 -0.92 14.01 0.73
C SER A 303 -1.18 12.69 0.00
N ASN A 304 -0.14 11.88 -0.24
CA ASN A 304 -0.34 10.55 -0.81
C ASN A 304 -0.87 9.63 0.30
N LYS A 305 -2.15 9.83 0.61
CA LYS A 305 -2.91 9.09 1.60
C LYS A 305 -3.41 7.80 0.98
N ILE A 306 -3.12 6.71 1.67
CA ILE A 306 -3.75 5.42 1.40
C ILE A 306 -4.71 5.16 2.55
N LEU A 307 -5.97 4.95 2.21
CA LEU A 307 -7.01 4.56 3.13
C LEU A 307 -7.38 3.09 2.91
N ILE A 308 -7.15 2.25 3.91
CA ILE A 308 -7.55 0.86 3.87
C ILE A 308 -8.72 0.69 4.82
N SER A 309 -9.85 0.19 4.33
CA SER A 309 -11.04 -0.05 5.17
C SER A 309 -11.48 -1.50 5.08
N VAL A 310 -11.79 -2.10 6.22
CA VAL A 310 -12.43 -3.42 6.35
C VAL A 310 -13.79 -3.18 7.01
N THR A 311 -14.87 -3.60 6.35
CA THR A 311 -16.23 -3.44 6.87
C THR A 311 -16.94 -4.79 6.91
N HIS A 312 -17.68 -5.02 7.98
CA HIS A 312 -18.59 -6.16 8.11
C HIS A 312 -19.96 -5.70 8.61
N GLU A 313 -20.99 -6.49 8.34
CA GLU A 313 -22.30 -6.30 8.95
C GLU A 313 -22.31 -6.68 10.43
N GLY A 314 -23.10 -5.96 11.22
CA GLY A 314 -23.12 -6.01 12.68
C GLY A 314 -22.49 -4.77 13.28
N ALA A 315 -23.31 -3.78 13.61
CA ALA A 315 -22.91 -2.64 14.42
C ALA A 315 -22.59 -3.09 15.86
N ILE A 316 -21.42 -2.71 16.34
CA ILE A 316 -21.09 -2.86 17.76
C ILE A 316 -21.74 -1.71 18.55
N LYS A 317 -22.08 -1.96 19.82
CA LYS A 317 -22.66 -0.92 20.68
C LYS A 317 -21.64 0.20 20.92
N ASP A 318 -22.13 1.43 21.07
CA ASP A 318 -21.27 2.62 21.26
C ASP A 318 -20.33 2.52 22.47
N VAL A 319 -20.76 1.83 23.53
CA VAL A 319 -19.94 1.58 24.72
C VAL A 319 -18.73 0.69 24.38
N ASP A 320 -18.97 -0.38 23.62
CA ASP A 320 -17.92 -1.31 23.19
C ASP A 320 -16.98 -0.64 22.18
N ALA A 321 -17.52 0.19 21.28
CA ALA A 321 -16.74 0.99 20.34
C ALA A 321 -15.81 1.99 21.04
N LYS A 322 -16.30 2.68 22.08
CA LYS A 322 -15.52 3.62 22.89
C LYS A 322 -14.42 2.89 23.68
N LEU A 323 -14.73 1.73 24.26
CA LEU A 323 -13.76 0.91 24.98
C LEU A 323 -12.65 0.40 24.04
N MET A 324 -13.00 -0.02 22.83
CA MET A 324 -12.01 -0.38 21.80
C MET A 324 -11.14 0.81 21.38
N HIS A 325 -11.72 2.01 21.19
CA HIS A 325 -10.93 3.21 20.87
C HIS A 325 -9.93 3.57 21.96
N GLN A 326 -10.34 3.49 23.23
CA GLN A 326 -9.43 3.75 24.34
C GLN A 326 -8.27 2.75 24.36
N LYS A 327 -8.55 1.47 24.10
CA LYS A 327 -7.53 0.44 23.98
C LYS A 327 -6.64 0.58 22.74
N MET A 328 -7.12 1.17 21.65
CA MET A 328 -6.31 1.46 20.44
C MET A 328 -5.29 2.57 20.69
N LYS A 329 -5.56 3.46 21.66
CA LYS A 329 -4.71 4.61 22.00
C LYS A 329 -3.85 4.39 23.24
N SER A 330 -4.03 3.28 23.96
CA SER A 330 -3.24 3.00 25.16
C SER A 330 -1.81 2.59 24.76
N ASP A 331 -0.84 3.39 25.18
CA ASP A 331 0.59 3.18 24.91
C ASP A 331 1.08 1.87 25.53
N THR A 332 1.49 0.93 24.67
CA THR A 332 2.04 -0.36 25.08
C THR A 332 3.56 -0.28 25.00
N GLY A 333 4.15 0.44 25.95
CA GLY A 333 5.57 0.80 25.93
C GLY A 333 6.51 -0.38 25.66
N GLY A 334 7.27 -0.29 24.57
CA GLY A 334 8.59 -0.92 24.40
C GLY A 334 8.69 -2.45 24.36
N VAL A 335 7.61 -3.21 24.43
CA VAL A 335 7.71 -4.68 24.39
C VAL A 335 7.76 -5.16 22.94
N PRO A 336 8.82 -5.89 22.52
CA PRO A 336 8.92 -6.39 21.16
C PRO A 336 7.79 -7.38 20.86
N VAL A 337 7.16 -7.21 19.70
CA VAL A 337 6.05 -8.04 19.19
C VAL A 337 6.37 -9.55 19.27
N SER A 338 7.63 -9.93 19.06
CA SER A 338 8.11 -11.31 19.15
C SER A 338 8.08 -11.91 20.57
N ALA A 339 8.24 -11.10 21.62
CA ALA A 339 8.11 -11.55 23.00
C ALA A 339 6.66 -11.95 23.32
N PHE A 340 5.69 -11.23 22.78
CA PHE A 340 4.26 -11.53 22.98
C PHE A 340 3.77 -12.76 22.22
N TYR A 341 4.25 -13.01 20.99
CA TYR A 341 3.92 -14.25 20.27
C TYR A 341 4.54 -15.50 20.92
N LYS A 342 5.61 -15.35 21.70
CA LYS A 342 6.17 -16.43 22.53
C LYS A 342 5.34 -16.64 23.80
N ASP A 343 4.85 -15.57 24.43
CA ASP A 343 4.02 -15.61 25.64
C ASP A 343 2.54 -15.97 25.39
N SER A 344 2.01 -15.75 24.18
CA SER A 344 0.63 -16.12 23.83
C SER A 344 0.38 -17.63 23.81
N LYS A 345 1.45 -18.44 23.72
CA LYS A 345 1.37 -19.89 23.93
C LYS A 345 1.16 -20.27 25.40
N GLN A 346 1.51 -19.40 26.35
CA GLN A 346 1.37 -19.64 27.80
C GLN A 346 0.18 -18.93 28.43
N ARG A 347 -0.36 -17.86 27.82
CA ARG A 347 -1.56 -17.16 28.32
C ARG A 347 -2.80 -17.47 27.49
N SER A 348 -3.57 -18.46 27.92
CA SER A 348 -4.85 -18.91 27.37
C SER A 348 -6.02 -17.90 27.48
N LYS A 349 -5.75 -16.60 27.69
CA LYS A 349 -6.76 -15.55 27.93
C LYS A 349 -6.45 -14.18 27.30
N VAL A 350 -5.55 -14.10 26.32
CA VAL A 350 -5.46 -12.89 25.49
C VAL A 350 -6.53 -13.02 24.40
N THR A 351 -7.55 -12.18 24.43
CA THR A 351 -8.57 -12.19 23.38
C THR A 351 -7.92 -11.71 22.07
N ASN A 352 -8.28 -12.28 20.91
CA ASN A 352 -7.75 -11.86 19.58
C ASN A 352 -7.86 -10.33 19.33
N THR A 353 -8.76 -9.67 20.05
CA THR A 353 -8.93 -8.21 20.06
C THR A 353 -7.72 -7.47 20.64
N GLU A 354 -7.03 -8.01 21.64
CA GLU A 354 -5.88 -7.39 22.31
C GLU A 354 -4.58 -7.47 21.48
N LEU A 355 -4.47 -8.45 20.58
CA LEU A 355 -3.34 -8.61 19.66
C LEU A 355 -3.33 -7.54 18.55
N GLY A 356 -4.51 -7.20 18.01
CA GLY A 356 -4.63 -6.14 17.00
C GLY A 356 -4.28 -4.75 17.54
N LEU A 357 -4.48 -4.51 18.84
CA LEU A 357 -4.22 -3.23 19.50
C LEU A 357 -2.72 -2.97 19.70
N LEU A 358 -1.97 -4.00 20.11
CA LEU A 358 -0.51 -3.95 20.23
C LEU A 358 0.18 -3.69 18.88
N TYR A 359 -0.39 -4.22 17.80
CA TYR A 359 0.18 -4.08 16.47
C TYR A 359 0.02 -2.66 15.90
N ILE A 360 -1.02 -1.93 16.32
CA ILE A 360 -1.23 -0.50 15.97
C ILE A 360 -0.11 0.35 16.56
N SER A 361 0.17 0.23 17.86
CA SER A 361 1.24 0.99 18.54
C SER A 361 2.60 0.75 17.90
N TYR A 362 2.89 -0.49 17.52
CA TYR A 362 4.13 -0.85 16.84
C TYR A 362 4.25 -0.22 15.44
N ILE A 363 3.18 -0.23 14.62
CA ILE A 363 3.18 0.45 13.32
C ILE A 363 3.33 1.97 13.50
N GLU A 364 2.66 2.56 14.50
CA GLU A 364 2.80 3.98 14.80
C GLU A 364 4.25 4.37 15.12
N GLU A 365 4.97 3.55 15.87
CA GLU A 365 6.39 3.78 16.19
C GLU A 365 7.27 3.72 14.93
N ILE A 366 7.07 2.70 14.07
CA ILE A 366 7.79 2.58 12.80
C ILE A 366 7.50 3.79 11.90
N CYS A 367 6.23 4.15 11.75
CA CYS A 367 5.83 5.29 10.93
C CYS A 367 6.42 6.60 11.46
N ARG A 368 6.45 6.78 12.79
CA ARG A 368 7.05 7.96 13.45
C ARG A 368 8.55 8.07 13.17
N LYS A 369 9.30 6.96 13.23
CA LYS A 369 10.73 6.91 12.88
C LYS A 369 10.99 7.33 11.43
N GLU A 370 10.07 6.98 10.54
CA GLU A 370 10.15 7.29 9.10
C GLU A 370 9.51 8.63 8.70
N ASN A 371 9.03 9.43 9.67
CA ASN A 371 8.27 10.67 9.47
C ASN A 371 7.01 10.48 8.60
N ILE A 372 6.33 9.35 8.77
CA ILE A 372 5.09 8.95 8.11
C ILE A 372 3.95 9.08 9.12
N ARG A 373 2.82 9.64 8.69
CA ARG A 373 1.62 9.71 9.56
C ARG A 373 0.79 8.46 9.37
N PHE A 374 0.44 7.80 10.47
CA PHE A 374 -0.45 6.65 10.49
C PHE A 374 -1.57 6.89 11.50
N TYR A 375 -2.80 6.53 11.12
CA TYR A 375 -3.97 6.60 11.98
C TYR A 375 -4.81 5.34 11.79
N CYS A 376 -5.35 4.81 12.89
CA CYS A 376 -6.29 3.69 12.85
C CYS A 376 -7.53 4.04 13.66
N ASN A 377 -8.70 3.96 13.04
CA ASN A 377 -9.98 4.29 13.66
C ASN A 377 -11.00 3.18 13.40
N LEU A 378 -11.89 2.98 14.36
CA LEU A 378 -13.05 2.11 14.22
C LEU A 378 -14.32 2.98 14.09
N TYR A 379 -15.28 2.55 13.30
CA TYR A 379 -16.55 3.25 13.10
C TYR A 379 -17.67 2.22 13.18
N SER A 380 -18.68 2.49 13.99
CA SER A 380 -19.90 1.68 14.05
C SER A 380 -21.05 2.53 13.53
N ASP A 381 -21.68 2.09 12.45
CA ASP A 381 -22.86 2.72 11.86
C ASP A 381 -24.09 1.93 12.29
N GLN A 382 -24.80 2.43 13.31
CA GLN A 382 -26.00 1.80 13.84
C GLN A 382 -27.15 1.77 12.83
N ILE A 383 -27.20 2.74 11.90
CA ILE A 383 -28.28 2.85 10.91
C ILE A 383 -28.09 1.82 9.81
N LYS A 384 -26.86 1.68 9.32
CA LYS A 384 -26.51 0.68 8.29
C LYS A 384 -26.21 -0.70 8.86
N ASP A 385 -26.22 -0.85 10.19
CA ASP A 385 -25.81 -2.06 10.91
C ASP A 385 -24.44 -2.58 10.44
N LYS A 386 -23.46 -1.69 10.40
CA LYS A 386 -22.11 -1.97 9.89
C LYS A 386 -21.04 -1.53 10.88
N THR A 387 -19.95 -2.30 10.96
CA THR A 387 -18.72 -1.90 11.65
C THR A 387 -17.58 -1.84 10.66
N THR A 388 -16.87 -0.71 10.63
CA THR A 388 -15.73 -0.44 9.75
C THR A 388 -14.48 -0.17 10.57
N ILE A 389 -13.39 -0.86 10.27
CA ILE A 389 -12.04 -0.49 10.73
C ILE A 389 -11.32 0.18 9.56
N ARG A 390 -10.66 1.30 9.83
CA ARG A 390 -9.99 2.12 8.83
C ARG A 390 -8.56 2.41 9.26
N MET A 391 -7.62 2.10 8.39
CA MET A 391 -6.22 2.50 8.48
C MET A 391 -5.97 3.60 7.47
N GLU A 392 -5.36 4.69 7.91
CA GLU A 392 -4.89 5.78 7.07
C GLU A 392 -3.37 5.89 7.21
N ILE A 393 -2.67 5.89 6.07
CA ILE A 393 -1.23 6.15 6.02
C ILE A 393 -0.94 7.27 5.04
N SER A 394 -0.16 8.25 5.47
CA SER A 394 0.30 9.37 4.62
C SER A 394 1.81 9.21 4.37
N LEU A 395 2.14 8.71 3.17
CA LEU A 395 3.51 8.46 2.72
C LEU A 395 4.21 9.71 2.16
#